data_AF-A0A2K8U953-F1
#
_entry.id   AF-A0A2K8U953-F1
#
_cell.length_a   1.000
_cell.length_b   1.000
_cell.length_c   1.000
_cell.angle_alpha   90.00
_cell.angle_beta   90.00
_cell.angle_gamma   90.00
#
_symmetry.space_group_name_H-M   'P 1'
#
loop_
_entity.id
_entity.type
_entity.pdbx_description
1 polymer ?
#
loop_
_entity_poly.entity_id
_entity_poly.type
_entity_poly.pdbx_seq_one_letter_code
_entity_poly.pdbx_strand_id
1 'polypeptide(L)'
;MSKTHYYLLASVLAIAPGVRAAQTTWQGDVFATDWSTPANWSNGVPDSTTDVIIPDVPSGILVIGSDTNALSITVQPDASPLSIMASSDALNLYGDFTNSATTGIDVSADVNFKHSMTLNGQGAPITFRGVSSTVLNTVIIQGLINFGNTIVLGLDSAAAYGRFLVDSAASLDLSGVTTIAFSASPYTGANNNRFQLFDLTDGFWTGASVLSIDQNTLPTLTGGLAWDLTRFEIDGSISVVPGPSTITLLSIGAALASLVRRRNRRGTLPVAP
;
A
#
# COMPACT_ATOMS: atom_id res chain seq x y z
N MET A 1 -63.86 -24.86 21.24
CA MET A 1 -62.81 -24.75 20.20
C MET A 1 -62.65 -23.28 19.83
N SER A 2 -61.61 -22.62 20.36
CA SER A 2 -61.34 -21.19 20.16
C SER A 2 -60.47 -20.99 18.92
N LYS A 3 -60.90 -20.12 17.99
CA LYS A 3 -60.16 -19.75 16.77
C LYS A 3 -59.30 -18.53 17.03
N THR A 4 -58.01 -18.74 17.30
CA THR A 4 -57.01 -17.68 17.40
C THR A 4 -56.69 -17.16 15.99
N HIS A 5 -57.06 -15.91 15.70
CA HIS A 5 -56.72 -15.23 14.46
C HIS A 5 -55.35 -14.56 14.63
N TYR A 6 -54.34 -15.05 13.90
CA TYR A 6 -53.04 -14.41 13.81
C TYR A 6 -53.10 -13.30 12.77
N TYR A 7 -53.05 -12.04 13.22
CA TYR A 7 -52.86 -10.90 12.33
C TYR A 7 -51.38 -10.83 11.94
N LEU A 8 -51.10 -11.19 10.69
CA LEU A 8 -49.78 -11.05 10.08
C LEU A 8 -49.60 -9.57 9.72
N LEU A 9 -48.91 -8.82 10.56
CA LEU A 9 -48.46 -7.46 10.23
C LEU A 9 -47.44 -7.57 9.09
N ALA A 10 -47.88 -7.25 7.87
CA ALA A 10 -46.98 -7.04 6.74
C ALA A 10 -46.22 -5.73 6.97
N SER A 11 -45.00 -5.82 7.52
CA SER A 11 -44.05 -4.72 7.55
C SER A 11 -43.65 -4.40 6.11
N VAL A 12 -44.20 -3.33 5.54
CA VAL A 12 -43.73 -2.77 4.26
C VAL A 12 -42.36 -2.16 4.51
N LEU A 13 -41.31 -2.90 4.19
CA LEU A 13 -39.94 -2.40 4.18
C LEU A 13 -39.81 -1.43 3.01
N ALA A 14 -39.90 -0.13 3.28
CA ALA A 14 -39.59 0.89 2.30
C ALA A 14 -38.09 0.81 1.96
N ILE A 15 -37.78 0.32 0.75
CA ILE A 15 -36.43 0.38 0.21
C ILE A 15 -36.15 1.86 -0.07
N ALA A 16 -35.33 2.48 0.78
CA ALA A 16 -34.84 3.82 0.50
C ALA A 16 -34.05 3.77 -0.83
N PRO A 17 -34.30 4.68 -1.79
CA PRO A 17 -33.49 4.76 -2.99
C PRO A 17 -32.04 4.97 -2.55
N GLY A 18 -31.15 4.06 -2.98
CA GLY A 18 -29.73 4.16 -2.68
C GLY A 18 -29.20 5.49 -3.21
N VAL A 19 -28.62 6.30 -2.34
CA VAL A 19 -27.89 7.50 -2.74
C VAL A 19 -26.75 7.03 -3.63
N ARG A 20 -26.84 7.33 -4.92
CA ARG A 20 -25.72 7.12 -5.85
C ARG A 20 -24.74 8.25 -5.64
N ALA A 21 -23.45 7.92 -5.56
CA ALA A 21 -22.39 8.92 -5.61
C ALA A 21 -22.55 9.79 -6.86
N ALA A 22 -22.15 11.06 -6.77
CA ALA A 22 -22.08 11.90 -7.95
C ALA A 22 -21.11 11.25 -8.95
N GLN A 23 -21.38 11.35 -10.24
CA GLN A 23 -20.49 10.83 -11.28
C GLN A 23 -20.14 11.94 -12.24
N THR A 24 -18.87 12.01 -12.62
CA THR A 24 -18.38 12.93 -13.64
C THR A 24 -17.49 12.16 -14.63
N THR A 25 -17.47 12.62 -15.87
CA THR A 25 -16.74 11.97 -16.95
C THR A 25 -15.66 12.91 -17.42
N TRP A 26 -14.44 12.39 -17.54
CA TRP A 26 -13.34 13.09 -18.18
C TRP A 26 -13.69 13.31 -19.65
N GLN A 27 -13.75 14.57 -20.06
CA GLN A 27 -14.02 14.97 -21.43
C GLN A 27 -12.74 15.32 -22.18
N GLY A 28 -11.69 15.74 -21.46
CA GLY A 28 -10.34 16.01 -21.95
C GLY A 28 -10.28 16.71 -23.30
N ASP A 29 -10.07 18.03 -23.31
CA ASP A 29 -9.59 18.71 -24.52
C ASP A 29 -8.11 18.36 -24.75
N VAL A 30 -7.71 18.14 -26.01
CA VAL A 30 -6.31 17.99 -26.44
C VAL A 30 -5.40 19.12 -25.91
N PHE A 31 -5.97 20.29 -25.59
CA PHE A 31 -5.27 21.48 -25.11
C PHE A 31 -5.43 21.76 -23.61
N ALA A 32 -6.33 21.07 -22.90
CA ALA A 32 -6.53 21.23 -21.46
C ALA A 32 -6.45 19.88 -20.77
N THR A 33 -5.30 19.60 -20.18
CA THR A 33 -4.99 18.31 -19.56
C THR A 33 -5.12 18.31 -18.04
N ASP A 34 -5.33 19.47 -17.42
CA ASP A 34 -5.35 19.63 -15.96
C ASP A 34 -6.66 19.11 -15.34
N TRP A 35 -6.53 18.20 -14.37
CA TRP A 35 -7.62 17.65 -13.56
C TRP A 35 -8.47 18.73 -12.89
N SER A 36 -7.86 19.83 -12.46
CA SER A 36 -8.55 20.90 -11.73
C SER A 36 -9.39 21.81 -12.63
N THR A 37 -9.27 21.69 -13.96
CA THR A 37 -10.01 22.53 -14.91
C THR A 37 -11.45 22.04 -15.06
N PRO A 38 -12.49 22.81 -14.62
CA PRO A 38 -13.87 22.34 -14.66
C PRO A 38 -14.39 22.01 -16.07
N ALA A 39 -13.85 22.66 -17.10
CA ALA A 39 -14.22 22.41 -18.50
C ALA A 39 -13.83 21.01 -19.01
N ASN A 40 -12.94 20.30 -18.30
CA ASN A 40 -12.55 18.94 -18.64
C ASN A 40 -13.54 17.88 -18.11
N TRP A 41 -14.60 18.29 -17.42
CA TRP A 41 -15.49 17.39 -16.70
C TRP A 41 -16.95 17.62 -17.04
N SER A 42 -17.69 16.54 -17.29
CA SER A 42 -19.11 16.62 -17.65
C SER A 42 -20.00 17.18 -16.55
N ASN A 43 -19.66 16.94 -15.28
CA ASN A 43 -20.46 17.30 -14.12
C ASN A 43 -19.62 18.01 -13.02
N GLY A 44 -18.62 18.80 -13.43
CA GLY A 44 -17.72 19.50 -12.52
C GLY A 44 -16.51 18.66 -12.08
N VAL A 45 -15.55 19.34 -11.44
CA VAL A 45 -14.29 18.73 -10.98
C VAL A 45 -14.60 17.68 -9.92
N PRO A 46 -14.07 16.45 -10.04
CA PRO A 46 -14.30 15.40 -9.07
C PRO A 46 -13.76 15.77 -7.68
N ASP A 47 -14.50 15.34 -6.66
CA ASP A 47 -14.14 15.44 -5.25
C ASP A 47 -14.12 14.06 -4.57
N SER A 48 -13.96 14.02 -3.25
CA SER A 48 -13.92 12.78 -2.45
C SER A 48 -15.23 11.96 -2.48
N THR A 49 -16.30 12.49 -3.06
CA THR A 49 -17.63 11.85 -3.15
C THR A 49 -18.06 11.56 -4.58
N THR A 50 -17.20 11.87 -5.55
CA THR A 50 -17.52 11.81 -6.98
C THR A 50 -16.77 10.68 -7.66
N ASP A 51 -17.50 9.77 -8.32
CA ASP A 51 -16.94 8.74 -9.18
C ASP A 51 -16.51 9.34 -10.52
N VAL A 52 -15.32 8.95 -10.97
CA VAL A 52 -14.69 9.38 -12.21
C VAL A 52 -14.77 8.28 -13.26
N ILE A 53 -15.33 8.63 -14.42
CA ILE A 53 -15.27 7.81 -15.63
C ILE A 53 -14.27 8.43 -16.60
N ILE A 54 -13.30 7.65 -17.06
CA ILE A 54 -12.39 8.03 -18.14
C ILE A 54 -12.75 7.21 -19.38
N PRO A 55 -13.41 7.81 -20.39
CA PRO A 55 -13.81 7.13 -21.61
C PRO A 55 -12.65 7.07 -22.63
N ASP A 56 -12.93 6.57 -23.83
CA ASP A 56 -12.04 6.78 -24.97
C ASP A 56 -12.05 8.25 -25.40
N VAL A 57 -11.07 8.98 -24.89
CA VAL A 57 -10.67 10.27 -25.41
C VAL A 57 -9.40 10.08 -26.25
N PRO A 58 -9.23 10.82 -27.36
CA PRO A 58 -7.99 10.78 -28.14
C PRO A 58 -6.79 10.92 -27.21
N SER A 59 -5.79 10.04 -27.37
CA SER A 59 -4.60 9.91 -26.51
C SER A 59 -4.21 11.22 -25.82
N GLY A 60 -4.64 11.35 -24.57
CA GLY A 60 -4.49 12.56 -23.78
C GLY A 60 -3.64 12.27 -22.56
N ILE A 61 -2.77 13.21 -22.23
CA ILE A 61 -2.14 13.24 -20.91
C ILE A 61 -3.19 13.79 -19.95
N LEU A 62 -3.44 13.12 -18.83
CA LEU A 62 -4.19 13.67 -17.72
C LEU A 62 -3.17 14.17 -16.70
N VAL A 63 -3.19 15.46 -16.40
CA VAL A 63 -2.27 16.11 -15.47
C VAL A 63 -2.98 16.36 -14.16
N ILE A 64 -2.47 15.75 -13.09
CA ILE A 64 -2.84 15.99 -11.70
C ILE A 64 -2.25 17.35 -11.29
N GLY A 65 -3.13 18.35 -11.27
CA GLY A 65 -2.93 19.68 -10.70
C GLY A 65 -3.15 19.68 -9.19
N SER A 66 -3.44 20.85 -8.62
CA SER A 66 -3.65 20.99 -7.18
C SER A 66 -4.96 20.38 -6.70
N ASP A 67 -4.97 19.86 -5.46
CA ASP A 67 -6.15 19.35 -4.75
C ASP A 67 -6.97 18.29 -5.51
N THR A 68 -6.28 17.34 -6.12
CA THR A 68 -6.92 16.30 -6.92
C THR A 68 -7.50 15.19 -6.04
N ASN A 69 -8.83 15.05 -6.09
CA ASN A 69 -9.58 14.06 -5.34
C ASN A 69 -10.52 13.27 -6.27
N ALA A 70 -10.80 12.02 -5.93
CA ALA A 70 -11.86 11.21 -6.55
C ALA A 70 -12.39 10.20 -5.54
N LEU A 71 -13.68 9.87 -5.60
CA LEU A 71 -14.19 8.69 -4.91
C LEU A 71 -13.58 7.44 -5.54
N SER A 72 -13.97 7.12 -6.78
CA SER A 72 -13.45 5.97 -7.54
C SER A 72 -13.02 6.42 -8.93
N ILE A 73 -12.12 5.68 -9.58
CA ILE A 73 -11.73 5.90 -10.97
C ILE A 73 -12.03 4.63 -11.77
N THR A 74 -12.75 4.77 -12.88
CA THR A 74 -12.99 3.70 -13.85
C THR A 74 -12.54 4.14 -15.23
N VAL A 75 -11.60 3.41 -15.82
CA VAL A 75 -11.15 3.61 -17.20
C VAL A 75 -11.85 2.61 -18.11
N GLN A 76 -12.52 3.10 -19.16
CA GLN A 76 -13.36 2.28 -20.04
C GLN A 76 -12.55 1.38 -20.98
N PRO A 77 -13.12 0.26 -21.48
CA PRO A 77 -12.42 -0.76 -22.28
C PRO A 77 -11.69 -0.25 -23.53
N ASP A 78 -12.27 0.77 -24.12
CA ASP A 78 -11.90 1.42 -25.37
C ASP A 78 -10.97 2.61 -25.16
N ALA A 79 -10.65 2.96 -23.91
CA ALA A 79 -9.77 4.08 -23.63
C ALA A 79 -8.37 3.90 -24.25
N SER A 80 -7.96 4.91 -25.02
CA SER A 80 -6.59 5.11 -25.49
C SER A 80 -5.58 5.11 -24.32
N PRO A 81 -4.28 4.85 -24.56
CA PRO A 81 -3.26 4.84 -23.51
C PRO A 81 -3.31 6.13 -22.67
N LEU A 82 -3.50 5.95 -21.37
CA LEU A 82 -3.67 7.04 -20.41
C LEU A 82 -2.40 7.18 -19.56
N SER A 83 -1.87 8.40 -19.50
CA SER A 83 -0.87 8.77 -18.50
C SER A 83 -1.48 9.77 -17.52
N ILE A 84 -1.44 9.43 -16.24
CA ILE A 84 -1.81 10.30 -15.12
C ILE A 84 -0.51 10.87 -14.55
N MET A 85 -0.21 12.13 -14.85
CA MET A 85 1.04 12.80 -14.50
C MET A 85 0.87 13.78 -13.36
N ALA A 86 1.77 13.80 -12.37
CA ALA A 86 1.80 14.89 -11.39
C ALA A 86 2.45 16.13 -11.99
N SER A 87 1.81 17.28 -11.78
CA SER A 87 2.45 18.59 -11.98
C SER A 87 3.06 19.13 -10.67
N SER A 88 2.45 18.84 -9.53
CA SER A 88 2.88 19.33 -8.21
C SER A 88 2.25 18.64 -7.00
N ASP A 89 1.12 17.94 -7.17
CA ASP A 89 0.33 17.37 -6.07
C ASP A 89 0.02 15.88 -6.24
N ALA A 90 -0.51 15.28 -5.18
CA ALA A 90 -0.93 13.87 -5.13
C ALA A 90 -2.42 13.70 -5.46
N LEU A 91 -2.77 12.58 -6.11
CA LEU A 91 -4.14 12.11 -6.29
C LEU A 91 -4.63 11.44 -5.00
N ASN A 92 -5.68 12.00 -4.37
CA ASN A 92 -6.33 11.40 -3.22
C ASN A 92 -7.53 10.56 -3.66
N LEU A 93 -7.43 9.24 -3.49
CA LEU A 93 -8.46 8.29 -3.90
C LEU A 93 -9.16 7.70 -2.68
N TYR A 94 -10.50 7.73 -2.66
CA TYR A 94 -11.31 7.33 -1.51
C TYR A 94 -12.04 5.99 -1.72
N GLY A 95 -11.84 5.34 -2.87
CA GLY A 95 -12.56 4.17 -3.36
C GLY A 95 -11.76 3.46 -4.45
N ASP A 96 -12.41 2.68 -5.30
CA ASP A 96 -11.72 1.73 -6.18
C ASP A 96 -11.05 2.39 -7.40
N PHE A 97 -10.00 1.75 -7.93
CA PHE A 97 -9.42 2.09 -9.23
C PHE A 97 -9.51 0.88 -10.17
N THR A 98 -10.38 0.98 -11.17
CA THR A 98 -10.54 -0.05 -12.20
C THR A 98 -10.01 0.40 -13.55
N ASN A 99 -9.13 -0.39 -14.14
CA ASN A 99 -8.73 -0.31 -15.54
C ASN A 99 -9.38 -1.43 -16.34
N SER A 100 -10.44 -1.11 -17.07
CA SER A 100 -11.04 -2.03 -18.03
C SER A 100 -10.43 -1.89 -19.42
N ALA A 101 -9.58 -0.89 -19.67
CA ALA A 101 -8.95 -0.65 -20.96
C ALA A 101 -8.06 -1.81 -21.39
N THR A 102 -7.94 -2.00 -22.70
CA THR A 102 -6.99 -2.98 -23.28
C THR A 102 -5.54 -2.49 -23.27
N THR A 103 -5.32 -1.22 -22.91
CA THR A 103 -4.00 -0.59 -22.80
C THR A 103 -3.67 -0.26 -21.35
N GLY A 104 -2.37 -0.34 -21.01
CA GLY A 104 -1.92 -0.06 -19.66
C GLY A 104 -2.08 1.41 -19.28
N ILE A 105 -2.25 1.67 -17.98
CA ILE A 105 -2.26 3.03 -17.42
C ILE A 105 -0.93 3.28 -16.71
N ASP A 106 -0.29 4.40 -17.00
CA ASP A 106 0.89 4.88 -16.28
C ASP A 106 0.51 6.04 -15.35
N VAL A 107 0.57 5.81 -14.04
CA VAL A 107 0.31 6.79 -12.98
C VAL A 107 1.64 7.26 -12.41
N SER A 108 2.15 8.38 -12.91
CA SER A 108 3.39 8.97 -12.40
C SER A 108 3.16 9.99 -11.28
N ALA A 109 1.91 10.36 -11.03
CA ALA A 109 1.54 11.11 -9.83
C ALA A 109 1.69 10.26 -8.56
N ASP A 110 1.96 10.93 -7.44
CA ASP A 110 1.79 10.33 -6.12
C ASP A 110 0.30 10.03 -5.90
N VAL A 111 0.01 8.89 -5.26
CA VAL A 111 -1.37 8.44 -4.99
C VAL A 111 -1.53 8.15 -3.52
N ASN A 112 -2.51 8.80 -2.90
CA ASN A 112 -2.91 8.60 -1.51
C ASN A 112 -4.22 7.84 -1.45
N PHE A 113 -4.15 6.58 -1.04
CA PHE A 113 -5.31 5.73 -0.82
C PHE A 113 -5.91 6.04 0.55
N LYS A 114 -6.97 6.84 0.58
CA LYS A 114 -7.59 7.36 1.81
C LYS A 114 -8.47 6.34 2.53
N HIS A 115 -8.96 5.33 1.82
CA HIS A 115 -9.71 4.20 2.37
C HIS A 115 -9.16 2.85 1.88
N SER A 116 -9.71 1.77 2.42
CA SER A 116 -9.50 0.44 1.85
C SER A 116 -10.23 0.33 0.52
N MET A 117 -9.58 -0.28 -0.48
CA MET A 117 -10.06 -0.28 -1.87
C MET A 117 -9.53 -1.46 -2.67
N THR A 118 -10.06 -1.61 -3.88
CA THR A 118 -9.60 -2.56 -4.89
C THR A 118 -8.91 -1.81 -6.04
N LEU A 119 -7.71 -2.25 -6.38
CA LEU A 119 -7.03 -1.90 -7.64
C LEU A 119 -7.26 -3.04 -8.61
N ASN A 120 -7.98 -2.78 -9.69
CA ASN A 120 -8.37 -3.79 -10.66
C ASN A 120 -7.76 -3.48 -12.04
N GLY A 121 -6.66 -4.15 -12.37
CA GLY A 121 -5.99 -4.12 -13.67
C GLY A 121 -6.35 -5.30 -14.57
N GLN A 122 -7.63 -5.72 -14.61
CA GLN A 122 -8.08 -6.87 -15.41
C GLN A 122 -8.04 -6.65 -16.93
N GLY A 123 -8.22 -5.42 -17.43
CA GLY A 123 -8.09 -5.14 -18.86
C GLY A 123 -6.63 -5.10 -19.30
N ALA A 124 -5.83 -4.33 -18.58
CA ALA A 124 -4.41 -4.14 -18.78
C ALA A 124 -3.75 -3.58 -17.51
N PRO A 125 -2.40 -3.58 -17.42
CA PRO A 125 -1.70 -3.21 -16.20
C PRO A 125 -2.00 -1.79 -15.73
N ILE A 126 -2.08 -1.59 -14.41
CA ILE A 126 -1.96 -0.26 -13.80
C ILE A 126 -0.55 -0.14 -13.23
N THR A 127 0.22 0.85 -13.70
CA THR A 127 1.60 1.07 -13.29
C THR A 127 1.72 2.35 -12.49
N PHE A 128 2.01 2.24 -11.19
CA PHE A 128 2.29 3.37 -10.31
C PHE A 128 3.79 3.66 -10.30
N ARG A 129 4.19 4.86 -10.75
CA ARG A 129 5.57 5.35 -10.78
C ARG A 129 5.83 6.45 -9.75
N GLY A 130 4.77 7.09 -9.25
CA GLY A 130 4.83 7.97 -8.08
C GLY A 130 4.91 7.20 -6.77
N VAL A 131 4.85 7.92 -5.66
CA VAL A 131 4.71 7.35 -4.32
C VAL A 131 3.27 6.88 -4.12
N SER A 132 3.09 5.65 -3.67
CA SER A 132 1.78 5.05 -3.39
C SER A 132 1.60 4.87 -1.89
N SER A 133 0.63 5.55 -1.28
CA SER A 133 0.45 5.58 0.17
C SER A 133 -0.87 4.93 0.62
N THR A 134 -0.80 3.91 1.48
CA THR A 134 -1.97 3.18 2.02
C THR A 134 -2.02 3.25 3.55
N VAL A 135 -1.81 4.44 4.14
CA VAL A 135 -1.69 4.60 5.61
C VAL A 135 -2.90 3.97 6.33
N LEU A 136 -2.67 2.82 6.99
CA LEU A 136 -3.65 1.99 7.70
C LEU A 136 -4.77 1.36 6.84
N ASN A 137 -4.68 1.44 5.52
CA ASN A 137 -5.69 0.94 4.61
C ASN A 137 -5.29 -0.41 4.00
N THR A 138 -6.30 -1.21 3.72
CA THR A 138 -6.15 -2.45 2.97
C THR A 138 -6.37 -2.20 1.49
N VAL A 139 -5.39 -2.54 0.65
CA VAL A 139 -5.52 -2.51 -0.81
C VAL A 139 -5.62 -3.93 -1.34
N ILE A 140 -6.71 -4.23 -2.03
CA ILE A 140 -6.93 -5.50 -2.71
C ILE A 140 -6.44 -5.34 -4.15
N ILE A 141 -5.60 -6.27 -4.60
CA ILE A 141 -5.03 -6.29 -5.95
C ILE A 141 -5.78 -7.34 -6.76
N GLN A 142 -6.38 -6.88 -7.86
CA GLN A 142 -7.03 -7.70 -8.88
C GLN A 142 -6.39 -7.42 -10.25
N GLY A 143 -6.08 -8.45 -11.03
CA GLY A 143 -5.35 -8.28 -12.29
C GLY A 143 -3.87 -7.93 -12.08
N LEU A 144 -3.26 -7.26 -13.07
CA LEU A 144 -1.82 -6.93 -13.02
C LEU A 144 -1.62 -5.48 -12.54
N ILE A 145 -0.98 -5.32 -11.39
CA ILE A 145 -0.63 -4.02 -10.80
C ILE A 145 0.88 -3.94 -10.60
N ASN A 146 1.48 -2.87 -11.11
CA ASN A 146 2.92 -2.64 -11.02
C ASN A 146 3.19 -1.43 -10.11
N PHE A 147 4.08 -1.58 -9.13
CA PHE A 147 4.65 -0.45 -8.40
C PHE A 147 6.11 -0.32 -8.81
N GLY A 148 6.49 0.86 -9.30
CA GLY A 148 7.83 1.14 -9.83
C GLY A 148 8.69 2.01 -8.94
N ASN A 149 8.17 2.46 -7.79
CA ASN A 149 8.83 3.44 -6.91
C ASN A 149 8.50 3.15 -5.43
N THR A 150 8.12 4.15 -4.64
CA THR A 150 7.96 3.98 -3.18
C THR A 150 6.53 3.61 -2.82
N ILE A 151 6.37 2.62 -1.95
CA ILE A 151 5.11 2.31 -1.28
C ILE A 151 5.23 2.76 0.18
N VAL A 152 4.30 3.59 0.64
CA VAL A 152 4.23 4.08 2.02
C VAL A 152 3.11 3.37 2.77
N LEU A 153 3.46 2.66 3.84
CA LEU A 153 2.52 1.94 4.70
C LEU A 153 2.36 2.64 6.06
N GLY A 154 1.20 2.48 6.68
CA GLY A 154 0.99 2.83 8.10
C GLY A 154 1.14 1.60 8.98
N LEU A 155 1.73 1.74 10.18
CA LEU A 155 1.82 0.66 11.17
C LEU A 155 1.32 1.16 12.52
N ASP A 156 0.03 1.14 12.85
CA ASP A 156 -0.44 1.63 14.16
C ASP A 156 -0.43 0.53 15.23
N SER A 157 -0.94 -0.66 14.88
CA SER A 157 -0.92 -1.85 15.73
C SER A 157 -0.92 -3.12 14.90
N ALA A 158 -0.72 -4.28 15.53
CA ALA A 158 -0.85 -5.58 14.84
C ALA A 158 -2.25 -5.83 14.24
N ALA A 159 -3.28 -5.08 14.68
CA ALA A 159 -4.63 -5.13 14.14
C ALA A 159 -4.96 -3.99 13.16
N ALA A 160 -4.12 -2.95 13.09
CA ALA A 160 -4.35 -1.76 12.28
C ALA A 160 -3.05 -1.34 11.60
N TYR A 161 -2.90 -1.75 10.34
CA TYR A 161 -1.74 -1.42 9.52
C TYR A 161 -2.12 -1.47 8.03
N GLY A 162 -1.35 -0.76 7.21
CA GLY A 162 -1.50 -0.76 5.76
C GLY A 162 -0.99 -2.06 5.17
N ARG A 163 -1.76 -2.67 4.28
CA ARG A 163 -1.40 -3.95 3.65
C ARG A 163 -1.99 -4.11 2.26
N PHE A 164 -1.38 -4.99 1.48
CA PHE A 164 -1.85 -5.44 0.18
C PHE A 164 -2.34 -6.89 0.27
N LEU A 165 -3.54 -7.18 -0.23
CA LEU A 165 -4.01 -8.54 -0.45
C LEU A 165 -4.03 -8.81 -1.95
N VAL A 166 -3.34 -9.85 -2.38
CA VAL A 166 -3.28 -10.22 -3.80
C VAL A 166 -4.28 -11.35 -4.06
N ASP A 167 -5.29 -11.08 -4.89
CA ASP A 167 -6.27 -12.10 -5.30
C ASP A 167 -5.58 -13.22 -6.08
N SER A 168 -6.19 -14.40 -6.07
CA SER A 168 -5.72 -15.66 -6.66
C SER A 168 -5.29 -15.59 -8.13
N ALA A 169 -5.96 -14.72 -8.90
CA ALA A 169 -5.69 -14.51 -10.32
C ALA A 169 -4.90 -13.21 -10.60
N ALA A 170 -4.52 -12.49 -9.55
CA ALA A 170 -3.83 -11.22 -9.65
C ALA A 170 -2.31 -11.40 -9.56
N SER A 171 -1.60 -10.40 -10.08
CA SER A 171 -0.14 -10.33 -10.02
C SER A 171 0.25 -8.95 -9.54
N LEU A 172 1.06 -8.91 -8.48
CA LEU A 172 1.67 -7.70 -7.97
C LEU A 172 3.12 -7.66 -8.46
N ASP A 173 3.42 -6.80 -9.43
CA ASP A 173 4.79 -6.64 -9.90
C ASP A 173 5.51 -5.53 -9.14
N LEU A 174 6.60 -5.90 -8.48
CA LEU A 174 7.48 -4.99 -7.74
C LEU A 174 8.85 -4.88 -8.42
N SER A 175 8.98 -5.30 -9.68
CA SER A 175 10.24 -5.39 -10.45
C SER A 175 10.99 -4.07 -10.68
N GLY A 176 10.37 -2.94 -10.36
CA GLY A 176 11.07 -1.66 -10.24
C GLY A 176 11.98 -1.60 -9.02
N VAL A 177 12.66 -0.46 -8.83
CA VAL A 177 13.33 -0.15 -7.55
C VAL A 177 12.24 0.22 -6.55
N THR A 178 11.54 -0.78 -6.04
CA THR A 178 10.43 -0.57 -5.13
C THR A 178 10.96 -0.46 -3.71
N THR A 179 10.76 0.69 -3.09
CA THR A 179 11.11 0.91 -1.68
C THR A 179 9.86 0.88 -0.83
N ILE A 180 9.84 0.06 0.22
CA ILE A 180 8.80 0.11 1.24
C ILE A 180 9.24 1.07 2.34
N ALA A 181 8.48 2.14 2.49
CA ALA A 181 8.63 3.12 3.55
C ALA A 181 7.45 3.01 4.52
N PHE A 182 7.67 3.42 5.77
CA PHE A 182 6.62 3.53 6.76
C PHE A 182 6.37 4.99 7.11
N SER A 183 5.10 5.37 7.11
CA SER A 183 4.67 6.67 7.63
C SER A 183 5.03 6.79 9.11
N ALA A 184 5.30 8.02 9.57
CA ALA A 184 5.57 8.30 10.96
C ALA A 184 4.41 7.79 11.83
N SER A 185 4.65 6.68 12.53
CA SER A 185 3.64 6.00 13.33
C SER A 185 3.98 6.07 14.81
N PRO A 186 2.97 6.19 15.70
CA PRO A 186 3.17 6.08 17.14
C PRO A 186 3.54 4.65 17.61
N TYR A 187 3.64 3.66 16.73
CA TYR A 187 3.86 2.27 17.12
C TYR A 187 5.18 2.07 17.88
N THR A 188 5.06 1.66 19.15
CA THR A 188 6.19 1.49 20.08
C THR A 188 6.74 0.06 20.14
N GLY A 189 6.14 -0.89 19.42
CA GLY A 189 6.51 -2.30 19.47
C GLY A 189 5.81 -3.08 20.59
N ALA A 190 5.34 -4.29 20.27
CA ALA A 190 5.13 -5.35 21.26
C ALA A 190 5.79 -6.63 20.76
N ASN A 191 6.37 -7.40 21.69
CA ASN A 191 7.02 -8.66 21.34
C ASN A 191 6.03 -9.61 20.66
N ASN A 192 6.50 -10.31 19.62
CA ASN A 192 5.72 -11.23 18.79
C ASN A 192 4.63 -10.58 17.92
N ASN A 193 4.56 -9.24 17.83
CA ASN A 193 3.73 -8.63 16.81
C ASN A 193 4.26 -9.00 15.43
N ARG A 194 3.35 -9.35 14.53
CA ARG A 194 3.64 -9.68 13.14
C ARG A 194 2.72 -8.87 12.23
N PHE A 195 3.30 -8.33 11.17
CA PHE A 195 2.60 -7.54 10.16
C PHE A 195 2.73 -8.25 8.82
N GLN A 196 1.60 -8.70 8.28
CA GLN A 196 1.52 -9.31 6.96
C GLN A 196 1.30 -8.20 5.93
N LEU A 197 2.37 -7.55 5.46
CA LEU A 197 2.28 -6.37 4.59
C LEU A 197 1.77 -6.74 3.19
N PHE A 198 2.16 -7.92 2.71
CA PHE A 198 1.69 -8.50 1.47
C PHE A 198 1.10 -9.87 1.76
N ASP A 199 -0.21 -10.01 1.66
CA ASP A 199 -0.89 -11.30 1.76
C ASP A 199 -0.92 -11.97 0.39
N LEU A 200 -0.07 -12.99 0.23
CA LEU A 200 0.10 -13.77 -0.99
C LEU A 200 -0.59 -15.13 -0.89
N THR A 201 -1.59 -15.29 -0.02
CA THR A 201 -2.21 -16.59 0.25
C THR A 201 -2.68 -17.29 -1.03
N ASP A 202 -3.18 -16.53 -2.00
CA ASP A 202 -3.62 -17.08 -3.29
C ASP A 202 -2.89 -16.52 -4.52
N GLY A 203 -2.15 -15.40 -4.38
CA GLY A 203 -1.46 -14.72 -5.49
C GLY A 203 0.06 -14.95 -5.53
N PHE A 204 0.74 -14.26 -6.45
CA PHE A 204 2.20 -14.17 -6.47
C PHE A 204 2.65 -12.75 -6.75
N TRP A 205 3.85 -12.41 -6.29
CA TRP A 205 4.57 -11.23 -6.78
C TRP A 205 5.65 -11.61 -7.77
N THR A 206 6.02 -10.67 -8.63
CA THR A 206 7.22 -10.76 -9.47
C THR A 206 8.16 -9.61 -9.16
N GLY A 207 9.42 -9.75 -9.54
CA GLY A 207 10.39 -8.65 -9.40
C GLY A 207 11.00 -8.47 -8.01
N ALA A 208 10.80 -9.41 -7.09
CA ALA A 208 11.27 -9.36 -5.70
C ALA A 208 12.78 -9.16 -5.53
N SER A 209 13.59 -9.33 -6.58
CA SER A 209 15.04 -9.15 -6.55
C SER A 209 15.52 -7.74 -6.19
N VAL A 210 14.63 -6.74 -6.16
CA VAL A 210 14.96 -5.34 -5.80
C VAL A 210 13.97 -4.75 -4.79
N LEU A 211 13.22 -5.57 -4.06
CA LEU A 211 12.34 -5.07 -3.00
C LEU A 211 13.17 -4.73 -1.76
N SER A 212 13.21 -3.45 -1.37
CA SER A 212 13.95 -3.00 -0.20
C SER A 212 13.01 -2.34 0.81
N ILE A 213 13.20 -2.64 2.09
CA ILE A 213 12.59 -1.85 3.17
C ILE A 213 13.57 -0.75 3.54
N ASP A 214 13.12 0.52 3.52
CA ASP A 214 13.90 1.61 4.09
C ASP A 214 13.89 1.50 5.62
N GLN A 215 14.95 0.92 6.17
CA GLN A 215 15.10 0.74 7.61
C GLN A 215 15.10 2.05 8.40
N ASN A 216 15.37 3.19 7.77
CA ASN A 216 15.31 4.50 8.43
C ASN A 216 13.86 4.97 8.67
N THR A 217 12.89 4.36 7.98
CA THR A 217 11.47 4.69 8.13
C THR A 217 10.75 3.77 9.10
N LEU A 218 11.34 2.63 9.46
CA LEU A 218 10.75 1.72 10.44
C LEU A 218 10.55 2.43 11.80
N PRO A 219 9.39 2.28 12.46
CA PRO A 219 9.18 2.83 13.79
C PRO A 219 10.26 2.37 14.77
N THR A 220 10.76 3.30 15.59
CA THR A 220 11.74 2.98 16.64
C THR A 220 11.06 2.14 17.72
N LEU A 221 11.56 0.92 17.91
CA LEU A 221 11.06 0.02 18.94
C LEU A 221 11.72 0.32 20.29
N THR A 222 10.98 0.15 21.37
CA THR A 222 11.48 0.32 22.75
C THR A 222 11.63 -1.03 23.47
N GLY A 223 12.18 -1.05 24.68
CA GLY A 223 12.20 -2.27 25.52
C GLY A 223 13.17 -3.36 25.05
N GLY A 224 14.18 -3.00 24.25
CA GLY A 224 15.14 -3.97 23.71
C GLY A 224 14.52 -4.89 22.66
N LEU A 225 13.52 -4.41 21.92
CA LEU A 225 12.93 -5.10 20.77
C LEU A 225 13.68 -4.73 19.47
N ALA A 226 13.56 -5.60 18.46
CA ALA A 226 14.11 -5.39 17.13
C ALA A 226 13.12 -5.86 16.05
N TRP A 227 13.24 -5.29 14.85
CA TRP A 227 12.53 -5.77 13.67
C TRP A 227 13.23 -7.00 13.10
N ASP A 228 12.45 -8.04 12.83
CA ASP A 228 12.85 -9.21 12.07
C ASP A 228 12.21 -9.15 10.68
N LEU A 229 13.07 -9.07 9.66
CA LEU A 229 12.71 -8.94 8.25
C LEU A 229 12.97 -10.25 7.48
N THR A 230 13.35 -11.34 8.15
CA THR A 230 13.80 -12.59 7.50
C THR A 230 12.72 -13.25 6.65
N ARG A 231 11.44 -12.99 6.95
CA ARG A 231 10.29 -13.51 6.20
C ARG A 231 9.78 -12.56 5.12
N PHE A 232 10.31 -11.34 5.06
CA PHE A 232 9.77 -10.32 4.18
C PHE A 232 9.83 -10.75 2.71
N GLU A 233 10.94 -11.29 2.23
CA GLU A 233 11.04 -11.78 0.85
C GLU A 233 10.32 -13.12 0.60
N ILE A 234 9.91 -13.83 1.66
CA ILE A 234 9.27 -15.15 1.57
C ILE A 234 7.76 -14.99 1.48
N ASP A 235 7.19 -14.23 2.40
CA ASP A 235 5.76 -14.07 2.53
C ASP A 235 5.35 -12.62 2.77
N GLY A 236 6.22 -11.62 2.58
CA GLY A 236 5.85 -10.22 2.77
C GLY A 236 5.58 -9.82 4.22
N SER A 237 5.95 -10.66 5.20
CA SER A 237 5.76 -10.34 6.61
C SER A 237 7.00 -9.80 7.30
N ILE A 238 6.77 -8.90 8.25
CA ILE A 238 7.77 -8.41 9.20
C ILE A 238 7.28 -8.71 10.62
N SER A 239 8.21 -8.93 11.55
CA SER A 239 7.88 -9.23 12.94
C SER A 239 8.71 -8.41 13.92
N VAL A 240 8.19 -8.28 15.13
CA VAL A 240 8.91 -7.69 16.25
C VAL A 240 9.38 -8.83 17.15
N VAL A 241 10.69 -8.93 17.33
CA VAL A 241 11.36 -9.95 18.15
C VAL A 241 12.12 -9.29 19.29
N PRO A 242 12.48 -10.04 20.35
CA PRO A 242 13.44 -9.54 21.33
C PRO A 242 14.76 -9.25 20.62
N GLY A 243 15.26 -8.04 20.79
CA GLY A 243 16.58 -7.66 20.33
C GLY A 243 17.66 -8.49 21.01
N PRO A 244 18.84 -8.63 20.39
CA PRO A 244 19.97 -9.32 21.01
C PRO A 244 20.27 -8.61 22.34
N SER A 245 20.14 -9.33 23.45
CA SER A 245 20.35 -8.73 24.75
C SER A 245 21.80 -8.23 24.84
N THR A 246 21.95 -6.91 25.02
CA THR A 246 23.26 -6.28 25.19
C THR A 246 24.03 -6.94 26.33
N ILE A 247 23.34 -7.42 27.37
CA ILE A 247 23.92 -8.21 28.46
C ILE A 247 24.56 -9.51 27.94
N THR A 248 23.94 -10.22 27.00
CA THR A 248 24.54 -11.44 26.41
C THR A 248 25.78 -11.11 25.59
N LEU A 249 25.74 -10.04 24.80
CA LEU A 249 26.91 -9.59 24.05
C LEU A 249 28.04 -9.13 24.98
N LEU A 250 27.72 -8.39 26.05
CA LEU A 250 28.67 -7.96 27.08
C LEU A 250 29.25 -9.15 27.84
N SER A 251 28.45 -10.15 28.18
CA SER A 251 28.93 -11.35 28.89
C SER A 251 29.80 -12.24 28.01
N ILE A 252 29.47 -12.40 26.73
CA ILE A 252 30.35 -13.07 25.75
C ILE A 252 31.65 -12.28 25.58
N GLY A 253 31.57 -10.95 25.42
CA GLY A 253 32.73 -10.08 25.31
C GLY A 253 33.64 -10.15 26.53
N ALA A 254 33.06 -10.10 27.74
CA ALA A 254 33.79 -10.23 29.00
C ALA A 254 34.44 -11.63 29.14
N ALA A 255 33.73 -12.69 28.77
CA ALA A 255 34.25 -14.04 28.76
C ALA A 255 35.44 -14.17 27.80
N LEU A 256 35.32 -13.68 26.56
CA LEU A 256 36.41 -13.68 25.58
C LEU A 256 37.61 -12.85 26.05
N ALA A 257 37.39 -11.66 26.61
CA ALA A 257 38.44 -10.82 27.18
C ALA A 257 39.19 -11.54 28.32
N SER A 258 38.48 -12.28 29.17
CA SER A 258 39.09 -13.06 30.26
C SER A 258 39.97 -14.20 29.75
N LEU A 259 39.57 -14.87 28.67
CA LEU A 259 40.34 -15.94 28.03
C LEU A 259 41.62 -15.41 27.37
N VAL A 260 41.54 -14.28 26.67
CA VAL A 260 42.72 -13.61 26.07
C VAL A 260 43.72 -13.20 27.15
N ARG A 261 43.25 -12.62 28.27
CA ARG A 261 44.12 -12.25 29.39
C ARG A 261 44.83 -13.45 30.01
N ARG A 262 44.16 -14.60 30.08
CA ARG A 262 44.74 -15.84 30.61
C ARG A 262 45.82 -16.41 29.68
N ARG A 263 45.63 -16.32 28.36
CA ARG A 263 46.63 -16.77 27.37
C ARG A 263 47.92 -15.94 27.45
N ASN A 264 47.82 -14.62 27.54
CA ASN A 264 48.99 -13.75 27.60
C ASN A 264 49.83 -13.93 28.87
N ARG A 265 49.23 -14.39 29.99
CA ARG A 265 49.97 -14.70 31.22
C ARG A 265 50.80 -15.98 31.16
N ARG A 266 50.57 -16.88 30.20
CA ARG A 266 51.35 -18.13 30.07
C ARG A 266 52.65 -18.00 29.28
N GLY A 267 52.89 -16.85 28.62
CA GLY A 267 54.08 -16.64 27.77
C GLY A 267 55.32 -16.10 28.49
N THR A 268 55.23 -15.72 29.76
CA THR A 268 56.39 -15.27 30.55
C THR A 268 56.91 -16.43 31.38
N LEU A 269 57.62 -17.36 30.72
CA LEU A 269 58.47 -18.30 31.44
C LEU A 269 59.62 -17.50 32.07
N PRO A 270 59.94 -17.70 33.36
CA PRO A 270 61.13 -17.12 33.96
C PRO A 270 62.35 -17.64 33.20
N VAL A 271 63.14 -16.72 32.63
CA VAL A 271 64.47 -17.05 32.11
C VAL A 271 65.31 -17.45 33.32
N ALA A 272 65.69 -18.72 33.38
CA ALA A 272 66.56 -19.21 34.45
C ALA A 272 67.94 -18.55 34.32
N PRO A 273 68.55 -18.07 35.42
CA PRO A 273 69.89 -17.50 35.44
C PRO A 273 70.98 -18.56 35.23
#